data_AF-A0A2V9JUG0-F1
#
_entry.id   AF-A0A2V9JUG0-F1
#
_cell.length_a   1.000
_cell.length_b   1.000
_cell.length_c   1.000
_cell.angle_alpha   90.00
_cell.angle_beta   90.00
_cell.angle_gamma   90.00
#
_symmetry.space_group_name_H-M   'P 1'
#
loop_
_entity.id
_entity.type
_entity.pdbx_description
1 polymer ?
#
loop_
_entity_poly.entity_id
_entity_poly.type
_entity_poly.pdbx_seq_one_letter_code
_entity_poly.pdbx_strand_id
1 'polypeptide(L)'
;NPPPNLSCRYFTHATETLIWAAKNRKSRHAFNYKLMKQLAGGKQMKSVWQIAAPDREEKRFGKHPTQKPVALLERILLASSEVGDLVLDPFMGSGTSVVTALRLRRMALAVEREDDWVQLTLERVAGELICVIAIVKSFQSSLDLRTVFVDRSIEETVSVQLTLTYKLVHRERKYFFVGAYRREVVYSVVADSLEEAWKSFRSSPLQFEQILSVVKTETEIYLAQ
;
A
#
# COMPACT_ATOMS: atom_id res chain seq x y z
N ASN A 1 20.02 -13.73 16.28
CA ASN A 1 21.34 -14.04 16.86
C ASN A 1 22.40 -13.91 15.80
N PRO A 2 23.54 -13.28 16.11
CA PRO A 2 24.69 -13.22 15.20
C PRO A 2 25.20 -14.65 14.91
N PRO A 3 25.76 -14.90 13.72
CA PRO A 3 26.36 -16.19 13.41
C PRO A 3 27.50 -16.48 14.40
N PRO A 4 27.62 -17.71 14.92
CA PRO A 4 28.65 -18.05 15.89
C PRO A 4 30.05 -17.90 15.28
N ASN A 5 31.01 -17.40 16.06
CA ASN A 5 32.40 -17.35 15.62
C ASN A 5 33.01 -18.76 15.63
N LEU A 6 33.09 -19.37 14.45
CA LEU A 6 33.63 -20.73 14.26
C LEU A 6 35.13 -20.85 14.57
N SER A 7 35.89 -19.75 14.54
CA SER A 7 37.32 -19.78 14.84
C SER A 7 37.63 -19.85 16.34
N CYS A 8 36.66 -19.50 17.20
CA CYS A 8 36.81 -19.37 18.67
C CYS A 8 37.97 -18.47 19.13
N ARG A 9 38.54 -17.64 18.24
CA ARG A 9 39.70 -16.77 18.54
C ARG A 9 39.33 -15.36 18.98
N TYR A 10 38.11 -14.92 18.69
CA TYR A 10 37.65 -13.55 18.92
C TYR A 10 36.18 -13.53 19.35
N PHE A 11 35.73 -12.40 19.88
CA PHE A 11 34.31 -12.19 20.19
C PHE A 11 33.44 -12.32 18.94
N THR A 12 32.19 -12.71 19.14
CA THR A 12 31.22 -12.79 18.05
C THR A 12 30.80 -11.38 17.63
N HIS A 13 30.92 -11.06 16.34
CA HIS A 13 30.43 -9.79 15.80
C HIS A 13 28.90 -9.75 15.87
N ALA A 14 28.38 -8.98 16.83
CA ALA A 14 26.96 -8.89 17.14
C ALA A 14 26.31 -7.57 16.69
N THR A 15 27.08 -6.67 16.09
CA THR A 15 26.64 -5.30 15.78
C THR A 15 27.06 -4.88 14.38
N GLU A 16 26.21 -4.08 13.73
CA GLU A 16 26.53 -3.30 12.54
C GLU A 16 26.41 -1.81 12.88
N THR A 17 27.09 -0.95 12.11
CA THR A 17 27.10 0.50 12.34
C THR A 17 26.42 1.24 11.20
N LEU A 18 25.49 2.13 11.54
CA LEU A 18 24.84 3.05 10.60
C LEU A 18 25.37 4.47 10.82
N ILE A 19 25.62 5.19 9.72
CA ILE A 19 26.01 6.60 9.75
C ILE A 19 24.81 7.43 9.27
N TRP A 20 24.38 8.37 10.10
CA TRP A 20 23.36 9.36 9.74
C TRP A 20 24.03 10.71 9.49
N ALA A 21 23.97 11.18 8.25
CA ALA A 21 24.53 12.46 7.85
C ALA A 21 23.50 13.32 7.12
N ALA A 22 23.62 14.65 7.27
CA ALA A 22 22.91 15.61 6.45
C ALA A 22 23.78 16.02 5.25
N LYS A 23 23.15 16.46 4.16
CA LYS A 23 23.83 16.87 2.91
C LYS A 23 24.99 17.84 3.11
N ASN A 24 24.85 18.78 4.04
CA ASN A 24 25.89 19.74 4.44
C ASN A 24 25.52 20.37 5.78
N ARG A 25 26.41 21.19 6.35
CA ARG A 25 26.22 21.86 7.66
C ARG A 25 25.01 22.81 7.73
N LYS A 26 24.55 23.33 6.60
CA LYS A 26 23.40 24.25 6.52
C LYS A 26 22.08 23.52 6.30
N SER A 27 22.14 22.25 5.91
CA SER A 27 20.97 21.41 5.67
C SER A 27 20.18 21.21 6.96
N ARG A 28 18.86 21.45 6.89
CA ARG A 28 17.94 20.97 7.90
C ARG A 28 17.54 19.55 7.49
N HIS A 29 17.84 18.57 8.34
CA HIS A 29 17.36 17.21 8.14
C HIS A 29 16.03 17.03 8.88
N ALA A 30 15.14 16.22 8.32
CA ALA A 30 13.94 15.80 9.04
C ALA A 30 14.35 14.90 10.21
N PHE A 31 13.76 15.16 11.38
CA PHE A 31 13.90 14.29 12.54
C PHE A 31 12.61 14.26 13.36
N ASN A 32 11.89 13.14 13.29
CA ASN A 32 10.60 12.96 13.96
C ASN A 32 10.76 12.60 15.45
N TYR A 33 11.33 13.54 16.22
CA TYR A 33 11.66 13.36 17.63
C TYR A 33 10.46 12.90 18.48
N LYS A 34 9.29 13.52 18.29
CA LYS A 34 8.08 13.17 19.06
C LYS A 34 7.66 11.72 18.82
N LEU A 35 7.67 11.28 17.56
CA LEU A 35 7.37 9.91 17.18
C LEU A 35 8.41 8.93 17.75
N MET A 36 9.70 9.25 17.61
CA MET A 36 10.77 8.39 18.15
C MET A 36 10.68 8.25 19.68
N LYS A 37 10.32 9.34 20.38
CA LYS A 37 10.08 9.30 21.83
C LYS A 37 8.89 8.41 22.18
N GLN A 38 7.81 8.48 21.42
CA GLN A 38 6.64 7.62 21.61
C GLN A 38 6.97 6.15 21.41
N LEU A 39 7.66 5.79 20.31
CA LEU A 39 8.07 4.42 20.02
C LEU A 39 9.06 3.85 21.05
N ALA A 40 9.82 4.71 21.74
CA ALA A 40 10.72 4.33 22.83
C ALA A 40 10.05 4.39 24.22
N GLY A 41 8.70 4.31 24.30
CA GLY A 41 7.98 4.26 25.56
C GLY A 41 8.01 5.58 26.34
N GLY A 42 7.97 6.71 25.62
CA GLY A 42 8.01 8.05 26.21
C GLY A 42 9.42 8.54 26.58
N LYS A 43 10.46 7.75 26.31
CA LYS A 43 11.87 8.13 26.54
C LYS A 43 12.56 8.48 25.22
N GLN A 44 13.66 9.22 25.27
CA GLN A 44 14.43 9.50 24.07
C GLN A 44 15.00 8.20 23.48
N MET A 45 14.80 8.01 22.17
CA MET A 45 15.37 6.88 21.42
C MET A 45 16.90 6.93 21.50
N LYS A 46 17.52 5.79 21.83
CA LYS A 46 18.98 5.66 21.95
C LYS A 46 19.62 5.37 20.58
N SER A 47 20.93 5.56 20.47
CA SER A 47 21.71 5.27 19.27
C SER A 47 22.02 3.77 19.07
N VAL A 48 21.85 2.95 20.10
CA VAL A 48 22.04 1.49 20.02
C VAL A 48 20.68 0.82 19.92
N TRP A 49 20.46 0.10 18.83
CA TRP A 49 19.20 -0.55 18.50
C TRP A 49 19.33 -2.06 18.55
N GLN A 50 18.50 -2.71 19.35
CA GLN A 50 18.35 -4.16 19.34
C GLN A 50 17.26 -4.52 18.33
N ILE A 51 17.67 -5.05 17.18
CA ILE A 51 16.78 -5.49 16.11
C ILE A 51 17.19 -6.90 15.71
N ALA A 52 16.22 -7.79 15.58
CA ALA A 52 16.46 -9.16 15.15
C ALA A 52 16.87 -9.21 13.67
N ALA A 53 17.60 -10.25 13.28
CA ALA A 53 17.82 -10.55 11.87
C ALA A 53 16.48 -10.89 11.19
N PRO A 54 16.36 -10.74 9.85
CA PRO A 54 15.09 -11.00 9.18
C PRO A 54 14.68 -12.46 9.39
N ASP A 55 13.42 -12.65 9.77
CA ASP A 55 12.87 -13.95 10.11
C ASP A 55 12.52 -14.79 8.86
N ARG A 56 11.79 -15.90 9.06
CA ARG A 56 11.36 -16.76 7.94
C ARG A 56 10.30 -16.10 7.08
N GLU A 57 9.41 -15.32 7.68
CA GLU A 57 8.31 -14.67 6.98
C GLU A 57 8.83 -13.55 6.09
N GLU A 58 9.78 -12.74 6.60
CA GLU A 58 10.50 -11.75 5.81
C GLU A 58 11.30 -12.35 4.64
N LYS A 59 11.54 -13.66 4.63
CA LYS A 59 12.31 -14.38 3.60
C LYS A 59 11.44 -15.33 2.75
N ARG A 60 10.11 -15.27 2.89
CA ARG A 60 9.20 -16.22 2.23
C ARG A 60 9.28 -16.22 0.69
N PHE A 61 9.64 -15.08 0.09
CA PHE A 61 9.80 -14.92 -1.36
C PHE A 61 11.19 -15.32 -1.88
N GLY A 62 12.15 -15.56 -0.99
CA GLY A 62 13.52 -15.85 -1.36
C GLY A 62 14.52 -15.28 -0.36
N LYS A 63 15.76 -15.74 -0.46
CA LYS A 63 16.83 -15.41 0.49
C LYS A 63 17.97 -14.67 -0.20
N HIS A 64 18.10 -13.38 0.10
CA HIS A 64 19.31 -12.62 -0.22
C HIS A 64 20.35 -12.78 0.89
N PRO A 65 21.65 -12.97 0.58
CA PRO A 65 22.69 -13.20 1.60
C PRO A 65 22.78 -12.12 2.68
N THR A 66 22.57 -10.87 2.28
CA THR A 66 22.72 -9.68 3.14
C THR A 66 21.41 -8.92 3.36
N GLN A 67 20.26 -9.58 3.24
CA GLN A 67 18.95 -8.95 3.48
C GLN A 67 18.90 -8.25 4.84
N LYS A 68 18.55 -6.96 4.84
CA LYS A 68 18.35 -6.19 6.07
C LYS A 68 16.95 -6.42 6.65
N PRO A 69 16.77 -6.33 7.98
CA PRO A 69 15.45 -6.46 8.58
C PRO A 69 14.56 -5.26 8.22
N VAL A 70 13.29 -5.49 7.92
CA VAL A 70 12.33 -4.40 7.64
C VAL A 70 12.23 -3.43 8.83
N ALA A 71 12.21 -3.94 10.06
CA ALA A 71 12.14 -3.13 11.28
C ALA A 71 13.31 -2.12 11.42
N LEU A 72 14.48 -2.41 10.84
CA LEU A 72 15.60 -1.48 10.81
C LEU A 72 15.28 -0.27 9.91
N LEU A 73 14.83 -0.54 8.69
CA LEU A 73 14.51 0.49 7.71
C LEU A 73 13.26 1.27 8.15
N GLU A 74 12.28 0.63 8.77
CA GLU A 74 11.09 1.30 9.30
C GLU A 74 11.48 2.38 10.31
N ARG A 75 12.37 2.04 11.24
CA ARG A 75 12.86 3.01 12.22
C ARG A 75 13.61 4.16 11.57
N ILE A 76 14.46 3.89 10.58
CA ILE A 76 15.20 4.92 9.84
C ILE A 76 14.21 5.87 9.15
N LEU A 77 13.30 5.35 8.33
CA LEU A 77 12.37 6.17 7.55
C LEU A 77 11.38 6.93 8.43
N LEU A 78 10.82 6.31 9.47
CA LEU A 78 9.95 7.01 10.42
C LEU A 78 10.68 8.15 11.14
N ALA A 79 11.98 7.97 11.43
CA ALA A 79 12.77 9.00 12.09
C ALA A 79 13.16 10.14 11.13
N SER A 80 13.39 9.86 9.85
CA SER A 80 14.08 10.79 8.94
C SER A 80 13.29 11.22 7.70
N SER A 81 12.01 10.83 7.55
CA SER A 81 11.16 11.23 6.41
C SER A 81 9.69 11.33 6.77
N GLU A 82 8.94 12.04 5.94
CA GLU A 82 7.49 12.17 5.97
C GLU A 82 6.79 11.29 4.94
N VAL A 83 5.47 11.17 5.07
CA VAL A 83 4.62 10.54 4.04
C VAL A 83 4.75 11.32 2.73
N GLY A 84 4.94 10.60 1.62
CA GLY A 84 5.13 11.18 0.29
C GLY A 84 6.58 11.53 -0.07
N ASP A 85 7.52 11.52 0.89
CA ASP A 85 8.94 11.75 0.59
C ASP A 85 9.52 10.63 -0.31
N LEU A 86 10.53 10.99 -1.11
CA LEU A 86 11.28 10.06 -1.96
C LEU A 86 12.48 9.47 -1.20
N VAL A 87 12.53 8.14 -1.13
CA VAL A 87 13.66 7.36 -0.61
C VAL A 87 14.48 6.84 -1.78
N LEU A 88 15.77 7.16 -1.81
CA LEU A 88 16.72 6.62 -2.78
C LEU A 88 17.53 5.48 -2.17
N ASP A 89 17.56 4.33 -2.84
CA ASP A 89 18.44 3.21 -2.50
C ASP A 89 19.28 2.76 -3.71
N PRO A 90 20.57 3.12 -3.80
CA PRO A 90 21.42 2.73 -4.91
C PRO A 90 21.90 1.27 -4.85
N PHE A 91 21.61 0.54 -3.77
CA PHE A 91 22.04 -0.85 -3.55
C PHE A 91 20.87 -1.68 -3.00
N MET A 92 19.79 -1.77 -3.78
CA MET A 92 18.51 -2.30 -3.36
C MET A 92 18.59 -3.73 -2.79
N GLY A 93 19.39 -4.60 -3.41
CA GLY A 93 19.47 -6.03 -3.09
C GLY A 93 18.08 -6.66 -3.02
N SER A 94 17.76 -7.27 -1.87
CA SER A 94 16.43 -7.84 -1.57
C SER A 94 15.23 -6.87 -1.54
N GLY A 95 15.42 -5.56 -1.78
CA GLY A 95 14.30 -4.61 -1.83
C GLY A 95 13.71 -4.24 -0.49
N THR A 96 14.45 -4.41 0.61
CA THR A 96 13.96 -4.10 1.97
C THR A 96 13.58 -2.62 2.09
N SER A 97 14.36 -1.72 1.49
CA SER A 97 14.08 -0.27 1.44
C SER A 97 12.78 0.05 0.71
N VAL A 98 12.56 -0.55 -0.47
CA VAL A 98 11.37 -0.36 -1.30
C VAL A 98 10.11 -0.86 -0.59
N VAL A 99 10.14 -2.08 -0.06
CA VAL A 99 9.04 -2.65 0.72
C VAL A 99 8.68 -1.76 1.91
N THR A 100 9.70 -1.30 2.63
CA THR A 100 9.49 -0.43 3.80
C THR A 100 8.91 0.93 3.41
N ALA A 101 9.43 1.55 2.35
CA ALA A 101 8.93 2.81 1.83
C ALA A 101 7.45 2.68 1.42
N LEU A 102 7.08 1.61 0.72
CA LEU A 102 5.70 1.33 0.33
C LEU A 102 4.77 1.23 1.55
N ARG A 103 5.10 0.38 2.55
CA ARG A 103 4.32 0.21 3.79
C ARG A 103 4.09 1.53 4.51
N LEU A 104 5.13 2.37 4.51
CA LEU A 104 5.13 3.65 5.17
C LEU A 104 4.60 4.79 4.28
N ARG A 105 4.10 4.52 3.07
CA ARG A 105 3.57 5.53 2.13
C ARG A 105 4.61 6.59 1.75
N ARG A 106 5.85 6.17 1.53
CA ARG A 106 6.93 6.95 0.90
C ARG A 106 7.08 6.50 -0.54
N MET A 107 7.54 7.40 -1.41
CA MET A 107 8.00 7.02 -2.74
C MET A 107 9.38 6.37 -2.63
N ALA A 108 9.70 5.44 -3.52
CA ALA A 108 11.01 4.81 -3.57
C ALA A 108 11.58 4.86 -5.00
N LEU A 109 12.86 5.19 -5.11
CA LEU A 109 13.67 4.99 -6.29
C LEU A 109 14.84 4.09 -5.89
N ALA A 110 14.95 2.93 -6.51
CA ALA A 110 15.98 1.97 -6.14
C ALA A 110 16.69 1.42 -7.37
N VAL A 111 17.98 1.11 -7.20
CA VAL A 111 18.85 0.58 -8.26
C VAL A 111 19.43 -0.75 -7.79
N GLU A 112 19.39 -1.72 -8.69
CA GLU A 112 20.00 -3.04 -8.53
C GLU A 112 20.57 -3.47 -9.87
N ARG A 113 21.72 -4.13 -9.82
CA ARG A 113 22.43 -4.59 -11.01
C ARG A 113 22.03 -6.01 -11.40
N GLU A 114 21.70 -6.84 -10.42
CA GLU A 114 21.44 -8.27 -10.65
C GLU A 114 19.94 -8.54 -10.78
N ASP A 115 19.54 -9.06 -11.94
CA ASP A 115 18.14 -9.28 -12.30
C ASP A 115 17.40 -10.19 -11.31
N ASP A 116 18.08 -11.19 -10.75
CA ASP A 116 17.51 -12.10 -9.74
C ASP A 116 17.04 -11.34 -8.48
N TRP A 117 17.77 -10.29 -8.08
CA TRP A 117 17.42 -9.46 -6.92
C TRP A 117 16.33 -8.43 -7.25
N VAL A 118 16.30 -7.95 -8.50
CA VAL A 118 15.18 -7.17 -9.02
C VAL A 118 13.90 -8.00 -8.95
N GLN A 119 13.93 -9.23 -9.46
CA GLN A 119 12.79 -10.14 -9.47
C GLN A 119 12.30 -10.46 -8.06
N LEU A 120 13.22 -10.82 -7.14
CA LEU A 120 12.89 -11.03 -5.72
C LEU A 120 12.23 -9.79 -5.11
N THR A 121 12.70 -8.59 -5.43
CA THR A 121 12.12 -7.35 -4.92
C THR A 121 10.70 -7.14 -5.45
N LEU A 122 10.47 -7.37 -6.74
CA LEU A 122 9.15 -7.25 -7.35
C LEU A 122 8.14 -8.20 -6.70
N GLU A 123 8.53 -9.45 -6.43
CA GLU A 123 7.68 -10.43 -5.75
C GLU A 123 7.34 -9.99 -4.32
N ARG A 124 8.31 -9.47 -3.58
CA ARG A 124 8.08 -8.93 -2.24
C ARG A 124 7.12 -7.76 -2.27
N VAL A 125 7.33 -6.81 -3.19
CA VAL A 125 6.46 -5.63 -3.36
C VAL A 125 5.05 -6.04 -3.75
N ALA A 126 4.90 -6.96 -4.71
CA ALA A 126 3.60 -7.51 -5.09
C ALA A 126 2.90 -8.17 -3.90
N GLY A 127 3.65 -8.85 -3.02
CA GLY A 127 3.15 -9.43 -1.78
C GLY A 127 2.66 -8.43 -0.73
N GLU A 128 3.00 -7.14 -0.84
CA GLU A 128 2.48 -6.06 0.01
C GLU A 128 1.22 -5.41 -0.58
N LEU A 129 1.01 -5.57 -1.90
CA LEU A 129 -0.13 -4.99 -2.58
C LEU A 129 -1.36 -5.86 -2.33
N ILE A 130 -2.40 -5.22 -1.80
CA ILE A 130 -3.72 -5.86 -1.73
C ILE A 130 -4.35 -5.71 -3.12
N CYS A 131 -4.41 -6.82 -3.85
CA CYS A 131 -5.18 -6.86 -5.09
C CYS A 131 -6.68 -6.82 -4.76
N VAL A 132 -7.32 -5.69 -5.07
CA VAL A 132 -8.77 -5.57 -5.05
C VAL A 132 -9.25 -5.75 -6.49
N ILE A 133 -9.79 -6.92 -6.78
CA ILE A 133 -10.48 -7.16 -8.06
C ILE A 133 -11.88 -6.56 -7.94
N ALA A 134 -12.07 -5.35 -8.46
CA ALA A 134 -13.37 -4.71 -8.59
C ALA A 134 -13.85 -4.82 -10.04
N ILE A 135 -14.90 -5.59 -10.29
CA ILE A 135 -15.52 -5.68 -11.62
C ILE A 135 -16.52 -4.51 -11.76
N VAL A 136 -16.06 -3.42 -12.38
CA VAL A 136 -16.91 -2.28 -12.74
C VAL A 136 -17.50 -2.54 -14.13
N LYS A 137 -18.79 -2.88 -14.23
CA LYS A 137 -19.44 -3.17 -15.52
C LYS A 137 -19.55 -1.97 -16.48
N SER A 138 -19.47 -0.74 -15.98
CA SER A 138 -19.36 0.46 -16.81
C SER A 138 -18.76 1.63 -16.02
N PHE A 139 -17.76 2.30 -16.59
CA PHE A 139 -17.14 3.53 -16.08
C PHE A 139 -17.26 4.60 -17.18
N GLN A 140 -17.89 5.75 -16.88
CA GLN A 140 -17.90 6.90 -17.80
C GLN A 140 -17.06 8.03 -17.21
N SER A 141 -16.00 8.40 -17.93
CA SER A 141 -15.23 9.63 -17.70
C SER A 141 -15.06 10.37 -19.01
N SER A 142 -15.32 11.68 -19.02
CA SER A 142 -14.92 12.56 -20.11
C SER A 142 -13.58 13.21 -19.76
N LEU A 143 -12.52 12.85 -20.47
CA LEU A 143 -11.27 13.61 -20.48
C LEU A 143 -11.24 14.43 -21.76
N ASP A 144 -11.20 15.76 -21.66
CA ASP A 144 -10.95 16.62 -22.82
C ASP A 144 -9.46 16.54 -23.17
N LEU A 145 -9.14 15.74 -24.18
CA LEU A 145 -7.77 15.43 -24.61
C LEU A 145 -7.10 16.57 -25.39
N ARG A 146 -7.65 17.79 -25.40
CA ARG A 146 -7.02 18.96 -26.04
C ARG A 146 -5.78 19.48 -25.31
N THR A 147 -5.52 19.05 -24.07
CA THR A 147 -4.48 19.63 -23.22
C THR A 147 -3.16 18.85 -23.16
N VAL A 148 -3.02 17.71 -23.84
CA VAL A 148 -1.82 16.84 -23.66
C VAL A 148 -1.12 16.44 -24.96
N PHE A 149 -1.06 17.36 -25.94
CA PHE A 149 -0.08 17.38 -27.07
C PHE A 149 -0.49 16.84 -28.47
N VAL A 150 0.16 17.53 -29.42
CA VAL A 150 0.22 17.47 -30.88
C VAL A 150 1.04 16.26 -31.33
N ASP A 151 0.47 15.35 -32.11
CA ASP A 151 0.87 14.98 -33.49
C ASP A 151 0.26 13.60 -33.86
N ARG A 152 -0.13 13.46 -35.13
CA ARG A 152 -0.85 12.31 -35.69
C ARG A 152 0.13 11.30 -36.28
N SER A 153 0.07 10.04 -35.83
CA SER A 153 0.12 8.82 -36.68
C SER A 153 0.61 7.61 -35.86
N ILE A 154 -0.22 6.56 -35.83
CA ILE A 154 0.09 5.11 -35.85
C ILE A 154 -1.11 4.40 -35.22
N GLU A 155 -1.91 3.77 -36.09
CA GLU A 155 -2.98 2.83 -35.77
C GLU A 155 -2.39 1.41 -35.73
N GLU A 156 -2.62 0.67 -34.64
CA GLU A 156 -3.17 -0.70 -34.64
C GLU A 156 -2.88 -1.43 -33.30
N THR A 157 -3.90 -2.12 -32.78
CA THR A 157 -3.87 -2.88 -31.51
C THR A 157 -4.28 -4.33 -31.80
N VAL A 158 -3.44 -5.30 -31.47
CA VAL A 158 -3.74 -6.73 -31.59
C VAL A 158 -4.55 -7.20 -30.38
N SER A 159 -5.65 -7.92 -30.60
CA SER A 159 -6.51 -8.48 -29.54
C SER A 159 -6.63 -10.00 -29.63
N VAL A 160 -6.60 -10.68 -28.48
CA VAL A 160 -6.86 -12.13 -28.35
C VAL A 160 -8.09 -12.30 -27.45
N GLN A 161 -9.09 -13.04 -27.92
CA GLN A 161 -10.32 -13.34 -27.18
C GLN A 161 -10.27 -14.76 -26.58
N LEU A 162 -10.52 -14.86 -25.27
CA LEU A 162 -10.84 -16.12 -24.59
C LEU A 162 -12.26 -16.02 -24.02
N THR A 163 -13.12 -16.99 -24.35
CA THR A 163 -14.51 -17.05 -23.86
C THR A 163 -14.61 -18.07 -22.73
N LEU A 164 -14.86 -17.60 -21.50
CA LEU A 164 -15.17 -18.45 -20.34
C LEU A 164 -16.66 -18.34 -20.01
N THR A 165 -17.32 -19.48 -19.79
CA THR A 165 -18.74 -19.56 -19.42
C THR A 165 -18.91 -19.45 -17.90
N TYR A 166 -19.82 -18.61 -17.43
CA TYR A 166 -20.01 -18.32 -16.00
C TYR A 166 -21.50 -18.30 -15.61
N LYS A 167 -21.81 -18.68 -14.36
CA LYS A 167 -23.16 -18.69 -13.77
C LYS A 167 -23.22 -17.72 -12.58
N LEU A 168 -24.24 -16.86 -12.55
CA LEU A 168 -24.53 -16.00 -11.41
C LEU A 168 -25.00 -16.87 -10.22
N VAL A 169 -24.31 -16.76 -9.09
CA VAL A 169 -24.67 -17.49 -7.86
C VAL A 169 -25.13 -16.58 -6.74
N HIS A 170 -24.78 -15.29 -6.80
CA HIS A 170 -25.19 -14.34 -5.78
C HIS A 170 -25.30 -12.92 -6.37
N ARG A 171 -26.31 -12.19 -5.96
CA ARG A 171 -26.50 -10.78 -6.27
C ARG A 171 -26.99 -10.08 -5.01
N GLU A 172 -26.32 -9.01 -4.62
CA GLU A 172 -26.73 -8.12 -3.53
C GLU A 172 -26.71 -6.68 -4.03
N ARG A 173 -27.80 -5.96 -3.75
CA ARG A 173 -27.92 -4.53 -4.04
C ARG A 173 -28.16 -3.79 -2.74
N LYS A 174 -27.28 -2.86 -2.40
CA LYS A 174 -27.38 -2.08 -1.17
C LYS A 174 -27.48 -0.59 -1.49
N TYR A 175 -28.41 0.08 -0.83
CA TYR A 175 -28.71 1.49 -1.00
C TYR A 175 -28.32 2.24 0.27
N PHE A 176 -27.62 3.36 0.13
CA PHE A 176 -27.18 4.23 1.21
C PHE A 176 -27.76 5.63 1.01
N PHE A 177 -28.53 6.12 1.97
CA PHE A 177 -29.17 7.42 1.94
C PHE A 177 -28.26 8.41 2.67
N VAL A 178 -27.80 9.43 1.97
CA VAL A 178 -26.86 10.43 2.48
C VAL A 178 -27.61 11.67 2.90
N GLY A 179 -27.38 12.14 4.13
CA GLY A 179 -28.06 13.30 4.70
C GLY A 179 -27.53 14.65 4.19
N ALA A 180 -28.41 15.64 4.00
CA ALA A 180 -28.07 16.96 3.46
C ALA A 180 -27.23 17.83 4.40
N TYR A 181 -27.38 17.68 5.71
CA TYR A 181 -26.74 18.56 6.68
C TYR A 181 -25.28 18.19 6.99
N ARG A 182 -24.98 16.88 7.15
CA ARG A 182 -23.64 16.37 7.53
C ARG A 182 -22.92 15.58 6.46
N ARG A 183 -23.56 15.32 5.31
CA ARG A 183 -23.03 14.51 4.21
C ARG A 183 -22.53 13.13 4.64
N GLU A 184 -23.22 12.56 5.63
CA GLU A 184 -22.99 11.20 6.14
C GLU A 184 -24.12 10.27 5.71
N VAL A 185 -23.87 8.97 5.74
CA VAL A 185 -24.93 7.97 5.50
C VAL A 185 -25.84 7.94 6.73
N VAL A 186 -27.10 8.32 6.54
CA VAL A 186 -28.12 8.37 7.60
C VAL A 186 -29.02 7.14 7.61
N TYR A 187 -29.10 6.41 6.50
CA TYR A 187 -29.84 5.15 6.39
C TYR A 187 -29.24 4.23 5.34
N SER A 188 -29.34 2.91 5.51
CA SER A 188 -28.93 1.95 4.48
C SER A 188 -29.83 0.72 4.47
N VAL A 189 -30.06 0.15 3.30
CA VAL A 189 -30.93 -1.02 3.11
C VAL A 189 -30.46 -1.88 1.94
N VAL A 190 -30.57 -3.20 2.08
CA VAL A 190 -30.43 -4.13 0.96
C VAL A 190 -31.80 -4.31 0.32
N ALA A 191 -31.92 -4.03 -0.97
CA ALA A 191 -33.19 -4.07 -1.70
C ALA A 191 -32.93 -4.41 -3.16
N ASP A 192 -33.88 -5.06 -3.83
CA ASP A 192 -33.70 -5.41 -5.24
C ASP A 192 -33.88 -4.19 -6.15
N SER A 193 -34.59 -3.16 -5.71
CA SER A 193 -34.80 -1.93 -6.47
C SER A 193 -34.73 -0.66 -5.62
N LEU A 194 -34.59 0.49 -6.29
CA LEU A 194 -34.61 1.79 -5.63
C LEU A 194 -35.99 2.09 -5.02
N GLU A 195 -37.07 1.61 -5.65
CA GLU A 195 -38.43 1.77 -5.13
C GLU A 195 -38.62 1.01 -3.82
N GLU A 196 -38.13 -0.22 -3.74
CA GLU A 196 -38.11 -1.00 -2.50
C GLU A 196 -37.25 -0.35 -1.43
N ALA A 197 -36.08 0.19 -1.81
CA ALA A 197 -35.22 0.92 -0.89
C ALA A 197 -35.94 2.15 -0.31
N TRP A 198 -36.68 2.92 -1.13
CA TRP A 198 -37.49 4.05 -0.66
C TRP A 198 -38.69 3.62 0.17
N LYS A 199 -39.33 2.51 -0.18
CA LYS A 199 -40.41 1.93 0.62
C LYS A 199 -39.91 1.57 2.02
N SER A 200 -38.73 0.97 2.12
CA SER A 200 -38.06 0.70 3.38
C SER A 200 -37.68 1.99 4.12
N PHE A 201 -37.12 2.99 3.43
CA PHE A 201 -36.78 4.28 4.03
C PHE A 201 -38.00 5.03 4.60
N ARG A 202 -39.16 5.00 3.91
CA ARG A 202 -40.40 5.65 4.38
C ARG A 202 -40.96 5.03 5.66
N SER A 203 -40.54 3.81 5.99
CA SER A 203 -40.84 3.18 7.29
C SER A 203 -39.88 3.58 8.40
N SER A 204 -38.80 4.30 8.07
CA SER A 204 -37.85 4.85 9.04
C SER A 204 -38.37 6.17 9.63
N PRO A 205 -37.84 6.61 10.80
CA PRO A 205 -38.23 7.87 11.43
C PRO A 205 -37.64 9.12 10.74
N LEU A 206 -36.84 8.94 9.68
CA LEU A 206 -36.15 10.03 8.98
C LEU A 206 -37.07 10.68 7.95
N GLN A 207 -36.95 12.00 7.80
CA GLN A 207 -37.74 12.77 6.86
C GLN A 207 -37.09 12.80 5.47
N PHE A 208 -37.90 12.83 4.42
CA PHE A 208 -37.41 12.82 3.04
C PHE A 208 -36.53 14.04 2.74
N GLU A 209 -36.89 15.20 3.29
CA GLU A 209 -36.23 16.49 3.17
C GLU A 209 -34.80 16.48 3.74
N GLN A 210 -34.48 15.49 4.58
CA GLN A 210 -33.15 15.32 5.16
C GLN A 210 -32.19 14.59 4.22
N ILE A 211 -32.67 13.96 3.14
CA ILE A 211 -31.86 13.17 2.22
C ILE A 211 -31.38 14.01 1.04
N LEU A 212 -30.07 14.01 0.82
CA LEU A 212 -29.41 14.69 -0.30
C LEU A 212 -29.27 13.79 -1.51
N SER A 213 -28.88 12.53 -1.29
CA SER A 213 -28.64 11.58 -2.37
C SER A 213 -28.75 10.14 -1.87
N VAL A 214 -28.96 9.21 -2.82
CA VAL A 214 -28.96 7.77 -2.54
C VAL A 214 -27.87 7.12 -3.39
N VAL A 215 -26.95 6.41 -2.75
CA VAL A 215 -25.85 5.68 -3.40
C VAL A 215 -26.22 4.21 -3.45
N LYS A 216 -26.16 3.61 -4.65
CA LYS A 216 -26.37 2.17 -4.86
C LYS A 216 -25.03 1.47 -5.02
N THR A 217 -24.82 0.38 -4.29
CA THR A 217 -23.76 -0.60 -4.55
C THR A 217 -24.38 -1.91 -5.02
N GLU A 218 -23.75 -2.56 -5.98
CA GLU A 218 -24.20 -3.84 -6.52
C GLU A 218 -23.05 -4.82 -6.55
N THR A 219 -23.25 -5.97 -5.92
CA THR A 219 -22.29 -7.06 -5.85
C THR A 219 -22.90 -8.26 -6.54
N GLU A 220 -22.24 -8.77 -7.58
CA GLU A 220 -22.64 -9.97 -8.30
C GLU A 220 -21.47 -10.97 -8.26
N ILE A 221 -21.73 -12.19 -7.78
CA ILE A 221 -20.76 -13.29 -7.74
C ILE A 221 -21.13 -14.29 -8.83
N TYR A 222 -20.17 -14.56 -9.70
CA TYR A 222 -20.28 -15.53 -10.78
C TYR A 222 -19.28 -16.65 -10.55
N LEU A 223 -19.69 -17.90 -10.72
CA LEU A 223 -18.80 -19.06 -10.72
C LEU A 223 -18.64 -19.55 -12.16
N ALA A 224 -17.40 -19.86 -12.55
CA ALA A 224 -17.14 -20.56 -13.80
C ALA A 224 -17.85 -21.93 -13.80
N GLN A 225 -18.43 -22.33 -14.93
CA GLN A 225 -18.96 -23.68 -15.12
C GLN A 225 -17.91 -24.61 -15.72
#